data_AF-X1AI10-F1
#
_entry.id   AF-X1AI10-F1
#
_cell.length_a   1.000
_cell.length_b   1.000
_cell.length_c   1.000
_cell.angle_alpha   90.00
_cell.angle_beta   90.00
_cell.angle_gamma   90.00
#
_symmetry.space_group_name_H-M   'P 1'
#
loop_
_entity.id
_entity.type
_entity.pdbx_description
1 polymer ?
#
loop_
_entity_poly.entity_id
_entity_poly.type
_entity_poly.pdbx_seq_one_letter_code
_entity_poly.pdbx_strand_id
1 'polypeptide(L)'
;NLGERILIPIIDFSRGDDDVIKNLADVAMEMGFSRRKGKKAAMAGIESQRRFEADQAALGRELLEQLRQSDQLGVVLFARSYMSQDAGANLGIAEKLAQLGVVPVPLDFLPLESVNAKDYSDRPYWFYENKYIAGAAITVSDPQLYGLSLTNFGCGPNSFILHLVEDIMGGKPLGQLEIDEHAAEAGIVTRLEAFVDTIQGFAHSAGKQEATHKDIYRRAFPPVIDTTKTFIIPRMAPHIELVGALLEGSGFRAVVLPEANERNLFYADKITSGVECLPYRVTLGDFLRYYYENGSDVKNVEAVMAGAYGPC
;
A
#
# COMPACT_ATOMS: atom_id res chain seq x y z
N ASN A 1 -31.23 -24.15 -4.99
CA ASN A 1 -30.72 -22.97 -5.70
C ASN A 1 -29.98 -22.10 -4.67
N LEU A 2 -28.64 -22.07 -4.65
CA LEU A 2 -27.89 -21.28 -3.66
C LEU A 2 -27.99 -19.77 -3.93
N GLY A 3 -28.21 -19.36 -5.17
CA GLY A 3 -28.30 -17.95 -5.57
C GLY A 3 -29.45 -17.19 -4.91
N GLU A 4 -30.57 -17.86 -4.60
CA GLU A 4 -31.71 -17.25 -3.88
C GLU A 4 -31.53 -17.19 -2.36
N ARG A 5 -30.42 -17.76 -1.83
CA ARG A 5 -30.12 -17.83 -0.39
C ARG A 5 -28.91 -16.99 0.02
N ILE A 6 -28.22 -16.37 -0.94
CA ILE A 6 -27.03 -15.55 -0.69
C ILE A 6 -27.44 -14.08 -0.82
N LEU A 7 -27.20 -13.32 0.25
CA LEU A 7 -27.42 -11.88 0.28
C LEU A 7 -26.11 -11.20 -0.12
N ILE A 8 -26.17 -10.27 -1.07
CA ILE A 8 -24.99 -9.58 -1.62
C ILE A 8 -25.22 -8.06 -1.56
N PRO A 9 -25.25 -7.45 -0.35
CA PRO A 9 -25.35 -6.00 -0.24
C PRO A 9 -24.11 -5.34 -0.81
N ILE A 10 -24.29 -4.24 -1.55
CA ILE A 10 -23.19 -3.34 -1.90
C ILE A 10 -23.02 -2.35 -0.74
N ILE A 11 -21.85 -2.37 -0.11
CA ILE A 11 -21.48 -1.45 0.97
C ILE A 11 -20.36 -0.55 0.44
N ASP A 12 -20.75 0.63 -0.06
CA ASP A 12 -19.83 1.61 -0.62
C ASP A 12 -20.11 3.00 -0.05
N PHE A 13 -19.35 3.37 0.99
CA PHE A 13 -19.48 4.68 1.65
C PHE A 13 -18.98 5.84 0.77
N SER A 14 -18.24 5.59 -0.33
CA SER A 14 -17.81 6.65 -1.25
C SER A 14 -19.00 7.31 -1.98
N ARG A 15 -20.13 6.60 -2.06
CA ARG A 15 -21.39 7.09 -2.65
C ARG A 15 -22.33 7.74 -1.63
N GLY A 16 -21.91 7.81 -0.37
CA GLY A 16 -22.67 8.36 0.75
C GLY A 16 -23.57 7.34 1.46
N ASP A 17 -23.94 7.66 2.70
CA ASP A 17 -24.74 6.80 3.59
C ASP A 17 -26.07 6.35 2.96
N ASP A 18 -26.71 7.22 2.19
CA ASP A 18 -28.03 6.94 1.61
C ASP A 18 -28.02 5.70 0.70
N ASP A 19 -26.95 5.51 -0.07
CA ASP A 19 -26.80 4.35 -0.95
C ASP A 19 -26.60 3.08 -0.11
N VAL A 20 -25.73 3.14 0.92
CA VAL A 20 -25.50 2.01 1.85
C VAL A 20 -26.79 1.64 2.60
N ILE A 21 -27.52 2.63 3.13
CA ILE A 21 -28.79 2.44 3.83
C ILE A 21 -29.82 1.79 2.92
N LYS A 22 -29.89 2.23 1.66
CA LYS A 22 -30.79 1.65 0.66
C LYS A 22 -30.43 0.17 0.40
N ASN A 23 -29.16 -0.13 0.11
CA ASN A 23 -28.69 -1.49 -0.17
C ASN A 23 -28.96 -2.44 1.01
N LEU A 24 -28.63 -2.03 2.23
CA LEU A 24 -28.89 -2.83 3.44
C LEU A 24 -30.39 -2.99 3.72
N ALA A 25 -31.20 -1.97 3.44
CA ALA A 25 -32.65 -2.07 3.59
C ALA A 25 -33.29 -3.02 2.56
N ASP A 26 -32.75 -3.07 1.34
CA ASP A 26 -33.19 -3.99 0.28
C ASP A 26 -32.89 -5.45 0.68
N VAL A 27 -31.67 -5.72 1.13
CA VAL A 27 -31.29 -7.04 1.69
C VAL A 27 -32.15 -7.43 2.88
N ALA A 28 -32.50 -6.49 3.77
CA ALA A 28 -33.40 -6.79 4.88
C ALA A 28 -34.80 -7.23 4.41
N MET A 29 -35.28 -6.75 3.25
CA MET A 29 -36.55 -7.22 2.68
C MET A 29 -36.46 -8.65 2.15
N GLU A 30 -35.33 -9.02 1.55
CA GLU A 30 -35.06 -10.40 1.11
C GLU A 30 -35.04 -11.37 2.30
N MET A 31 -34.57 -10.90 3.46
CA MET A 31 -34.64 -11.65 4.73
C MET A 31 -36.05 -11.71 5.35
N GLY A 32 -37.07 -11.08 4.74
CA GLY A 32 -38.45 -11.07 5.23
C GLY A 32 -38.79 -9.94 6.22
N PHE A 33 -37.92 -8.93 6.39
CA PHE A 33 -38.21 -7.76 7.22
C PHE A 33 -38.82 -6.61 6.42
N SER A 34 -39.48 -5.67 7.10
CA SER A 34 -39.97 -4.46 6.44
C SER A 34 -38.82 -3.50 6.09
N ARG A 35 -38.93 -2.79 4.97
CA ARG A 35 -37.97 -1.75 4.55
C ARG A 35 -37.69 -0.74 5.66
N ARG A 36 -38.71 -0.33 6.42
CA ARG A 36 -38.56 0.59 7.56
C ARG A 36 -37.64 0.02 8.63
N LYS A 37 -37.78 -1.28 8.94
CA LYS A 37 -36.91 -1.98 9.90
C LYS A 37 -35.49 -2.09 9.36
N GLY A 38 -35.32 -2.41 8.08
CA GLY A 38 -34.03 -2.44 7.39
C GLY A 38 -33.29 -1.11 7.46
N LYS A 39 -33.95 0.00 7.09
CA LYS A 39 -33.37 1.35 7.20
C LYS A 39 -32.93 1.69 8.62
N LYS A 40 -33.78 1.41 9.61
CA LYS A 40 -33.46 1.65 11.03
C LYS A 40 -32.23 0.85 11.47
N ALA A 41 -32.12 -0.41 11.05
CA ALA A 41 -30.96 -1.25 11.35
C ALA A 41 -29.68 -0.74 10.67
N ALA A 42 -29.76 -0.35 9.40
CA ALA A 42 -28.63 0.22 8.66
C ALA A 42 -28.10 1.51 9.32
N MET A 43 -29.00 2.45 9.68
CA MET A 43 -28.62 3.68 10.38
C MET A 43 -27.98 3.40 11.74
N ALA A 44 -28.49 2.42 12.50
CA ALA A 44 -27.89 2.03 13.77
C ALA A 44 -26.49 1.41 13.59
N GLY A 45 -26.29 0.63 12.52
CA GLY A 45 -24.97 0.07 12.18
C GLY A 45 -23.96 1.15 11.81
N ILE A 46 -24.36 2.12 10.97
CA ILE A 46 -23.50 3.25 10.57
C ILE A 46 -23.13 4.10 11.80
N GLU A 47 -24.10 4.40 12.67
CA GLU A 47 -23.83 5.13 13.92
C GLU A 47 -22.85 4.37 14.83
N SER A 48 -23.00 3.05 14.93
CA SER A 48 -22.06 2.21 15.69
C SER A 48 -20.64 2.24 15.09
N GLN A 49 -20.53 2.20 13.76
CA GLN A 49 -19.25 2.29 13.06
C GLN A 49 -18.56 3.64 13.31
N ARG A 50 -19.30 4.74 13.21
CA ARG A 50 -18.77 6.09 13.48
C ARG A 50 -18.32 6.28 14.92
N ARG A 51 -19.07 5.71 15.86
CA ARG A 51 -18.67 5.72 17.27
C ARG A 51 -17.37 4.97 17.49
N PHE A 52 -17.23 3.79 16.88
CA PHE A 52 -15.99 3.02 16.93
C PHE A 52 -14.80 3.81 16.37
N GLU A 53 -14.96 4.49 15.23
CA GLU A 53 -13.91 5.34 14.64
C GLU A 53 -13.55 6.53 15.55
N ALA A 54 -14.54 7.17 16.18
CA ALA A 54 -14.32 8.26 17.12
C ALA A 54 -13.59 7.80 18.40
N ASP A 55 -14.00 6.66 18.95
CA ASP A 55 -13.39 6.04 20.13
C ASP A 55 -11.95 5.59 19.83
N GLN A 56 -11.72 5.00 18.65
CA GLN A 56 -10.38 4.63 18.17
C GLN A 56 -9.45 5.85 18.08
N ALA A 57 -9.93 6.95 17.49
CA ALA A 57 -9.16 8.18 17.39
C ALA A 57 -8.90 8.81 18.78
N ALA A 58 -9.85 8.71 19.71
CA ALA A 58 -9.66 9.19 21.08
C ALA A 58 -8.60 8.38 21.83
N LEU A 59 -8.67 7.05 21.74
CA LEU A 59 -7.70 6.15 22.35
C LEU A 59 -6.31 6.33 21.74
N GLY A 60 -6.21 6.54 20.43
CA GLY A 60 -4.95 6.84 19.76
C GLY A 60 -4.30 8.12 20.25
N ARG A 61 -5.09 9.20 20.44
CA ARG A 61 -4.58 10.45 21.03
C ARG A 61 -4.08 10.26 22.45
N GLU A 62 -4.83 9.52 23.27
CA GLU A 62 -4.43 9.22 24.65
C GLU A 62 -3.12 8.42 24.69
N LEU A 63 -3.01 7.37 23.87
CA LEU A 63 -1.80 6.54 23.77
C LEU A 63 -0.57 7.36 23.37
N LEU A 64 -0.70 8.21 22.35
CA LEU A 64 0.40 9.06 21.88
C LEU A 64 0.80 10.10 22.92
N GLU A 65 -0.15 10.64 23.70
CA GLU A 65 0.15 11.57 24.78
C GLU A 65 0.85 10.88 25.96
N GLN A 66 0.39 9.69 26.34
CA GLN A 66 1.06 8.86 27.34
C GLN A 66 2.49 8.51 26.91
N LEU A 67 2.67 8.14 25.63
CA LEU A 67 3.99 7.85 25.06
C LEU A 67 4.92 9.06 25.19
N ARG A 68 4.44 10.27 24.87
CA ARG A 68 5.22 11.51 25.00
C ARG A 68 5.63 11.87 26.42
N GLN A 69 4.87 11.43 27.40
CA GLN A 69 5.14 11.64 28.82
C GLN A 69 6.00 10.52 29.42
N SER A 70 6.31 9.48 28.64
CA SER A 70 7.13 8.34 29.03
C SER A 70 8.52 8.39 28.40
N ASP A 71 9.43 7.55 28.88
CA ASP A 71 10.74 7.31 28.25
C ASP A 71 10.69 6.10 27.27
N GLN A 72 9.50 5.61 26.93
CA GLN A 72 9.33 4.45 26.05
C GLN A 72 9.33 4.86 24.58
N LEU A 73 9.81 3.96 23.72
CA LEU A 73 9.70 4.11 22.27
C LEU A 73 8.39 3.50 21.78
N GLY A 74 7.77 4.13 20.80
CA GLY A 74 6.58 3.62 20.11
C GLY A 74 6.95 2.91 18.82
N VAL A 75 6.27 1.80 18.53
CA VAL A 75 6.42 1.03 17.28
C VAL A 75 5.10 1.05 16.53
N VAL A 76 5.06 1.83 15.44
CA VAL A 76 3.92 1.93 14.53
C VAL A 76 3.85 0.67 13.67
N LEU A 77 2.73 -0.04 13.76
CA LEU A 77 2.49 -1.27 13.00
C LEU A 77 1.95 -0.94 11.60
N PHE A 78 2.82 -0.93 10.59
CA PHE A 78 2.44 -0.81 9.19
C PHE A 78 1.90 -2.15 8.68
N ALA A 79 0.64 -2.42 9.02
CA ALA A 79 -0.04 -3.67 8.74
C ALA A 79 -1.46 -3.42 8.25
N ARG A 80 -2.03 -4.41 7.54
CA ARG A 80 -3.48 -4.47 7.36
C ARG A 80 -4.13 -4.72 8.73
N SER A 81 -5.36 -4.24 8.92
CA SER A 81 -6.05 -4.35 10.21
C SER A 81 -6.22 -5.82 10.62
N TYR A 82 -6.56 -6.70 9.68
CA TYR A 82 -6.67 -8.14 9.93
C TYR A 82 -5.32 -8.79 10.31
N MET A 83 -4.17 -8.22 9.97
CA MET A 83 -2.86 -8.77 10.35
C MET A 83 -2.41 -8.31 11.74
N SER A 84 -2.87 -7.16 12.21
CA SER A 84 -2.44 -6.61 13.50
C SER A 84 -3.48 -6.80 14.61
N GLN A 85 -4.77 -6.86 14.26
CA GLN A 85 -5.88 -6.82 15.21
C GLN A 85 -6.66 -8.13 15.32
N ASP A 86 -6.49 -9.06 14.38
CA ASP A 86 -7.13 -10.37 14.47
C ASP A 86 -6.27 -11.34 15.30
N ALA A 87 -6.80 -11.82 16.42
CA ALA A 87 -6.09 -12.71 17.33
C ALA A 87 -5.68 -14.05 16.70
N GLY A 88 -6.32 -14.47 15.60
CA GLY A 88 -5.95 -15.66 14.85
C GLY A 88 -4.81 -15.43 13.84
N ALA A 89 -4.53 -14.17 13.47
CA ALA A 89 -3.58 -13.84 12.40
C ALA A 89 -2.41 -12.95 12.86
N ASN A 90 -2.48 -12.34 14.05
CA ASN A 90 -1.50 -11.35 14.51
C ASN A 90 -0.26 -11.92 15.20
N LEU A 91 -0.23 -13.23 15.46
CA LEU A 91 0.86 -13.96 16.11
C LEU A 91 1.34 -13.36 17.45
N GLY A 92 0.49 -12.59 18.12
CA GLY A 92 0.82 -11.89 19.36
C GLY A 92 1.95 -10.86 19.23
N ILE A 93 2.17 -10.30 18.04
CA ILE A 93 3.31 -9.40 17.77
C ILE A 93 3.25 -8.15 18.66
N ALA A 94 2.06 -7.58 18.85
CA ALA A 94 1.89 -6.39 19.70
C ALA A 94 2.26 -6.69 21.16
N GLU A 95 1.82 -7.83 21.69
CA GLU A 95 2.11 -8.30 23.04
C GLU A 95 3.60 -8.55 23.23
N LYS A 96 4.27 -9.16 22.24
CA LYS A 96 5.72 -9.39 22.25
C LYS A 96 6.49 -8.07 22.25
N LEU A 97 6.08 -7.08 21.44
CA LEU A 97 6.67 -5.74 21.46
C LEU A 97 6.51 -5.08 22.84
N ALA A 98 5.33 -5.18 23.45
CA ALA A 98 5.10 -4.67 24.80
C ALA A 98 5.99 -5.34 25.85
N GLN A 99 6.20 -6.65 25.76
CA GLN A 99 7.13 -7.40 26.62
C GLN A 99 8.59 -6.98 26.45
N LEU A 100 8.97 -6.52 25.25
CA LEU A 100 10.29 -5.97 24.96
C LEU A 100 10.45 -4.50 25.39
N GLY A 101 9.44 -3.92 26.06
CA GLY A 101 9.50 -2.59 26.66
C GLY A 101 9.18 -1.43 25.72
N VAL A 102 8.68 -1.71 24.51
CA VAL A 102 8.24 -0.69 23.55
C VAL A 102 6.72 -0.70 23.41
N VAL A 103 6.13 0.44 23.05
CA VAL A 103 4.67 0.59 22.95
C VAL A 103 4.21 0.27 21.52
N PRO A 104 3.47 -0.82 21.28
CA PRO A 104 2.89 -1.08 19.97
C PRO A 104 1.79 -0.05 19.65
N VAL A 105 1.91 0.64 18.52
CA VAL A 105 0.97 1.66 18.06
C VAL A 105 0.26 1.14 16.80
N PRO A 106 -1.04 0.80 16.86
CA PRO A 106 -1.81 0.51 15.67
C PRO A 106 -1.77 1.68 14.68
N LEU A 107 -1.66 1.39 13.37
CA LEU A 107 -1.65 2.45 12.35
C LEU A 107 -2.86 3.39 12.45
N ASP A 108 -4.03 2.84 12.77
CA ASP A 108 -5.30 3.56 12.90
C ASP A 108 -5.39 4.47 14.13
N PHE A 109 -4.40 4.41 15.04
CA PHE A 109 -4.33 5.29 16.19
C PHE A 109 -3.61 6.60 15.86
N LEU A 110 -2.90 6.65 14.74
CA LEU A 110 -2.25 7.87 14.25
C LEU A 110 -3.31 8.83 13.65
N PRO A 111 -3.09 10.16 13.73
CA PRO A 111 -3.96 11.14 13.07
C PRO A 111 -3.67 11.17 11.56
N LEU A 112 -3.99 10.10 10.83
CA LEU A 112 -3.62 9.90 9.44
C LEU A 112 -4.13 11.02 8.51
N GLU A 113 -5.28 11.61 8.84
CA GLU A 113 -5.90 12.71 8.09
C GLU A 113 -5.10 14.03 8.19
N SER A 114 -4.14 14.12 9.11
CA SER A 114 -3.24 15.27 9.21
C SER A 114 -2.19 15.32 8.09
N VAL A 115 -2.02 14.22 7.34
CA VAL A 115 -1.08 14.13 6.22
C VAL A 115 -1.82 13.88 4.93
N ASN A 116 -1.58 14.72 3.93
CA ASN A 116 -2.08 14.49 2.59
C ASN A 116 -1.13 13.57 1.81
N ALA A 117 -1.55 12.32 1.58
CA ALA A 117 -0.74 11.37 0.81
C ALA A 117 -0.37 11.85 -0.60
N LYS A 118 -1.15 12.79 -1.17
CA LYS A 118 -0.86 13.40 -2.47
C LYS A 118 0.39 14.26 -2.51
N ASP A 119 0.94 14.61 -1.35
CA ASP A 119 2.21 15.33 -1.24
C ASP A 119 3.41 14.40 -1.49
N TYR A 120 3.19 13.07 -1.53
CA TYR A 120 4.20 12.03 -1.73
C TYR A 120 4.00 11.21 -3.00
N SER A 121 2.75 11.04 -3.44
CA SER A 121 2.40 10.30 -4.66
C SER A 121 1.32 11.08 -5.40
N ASP A 122 1.44 11.30 -6.71
CA ASP A 122 0.39 11.99 -7.46
C ASP A 122 -0.91 11.18 -7.57
N ARG A 123 -0.81 9.85 -7.43
CA ARG A 123 -1.91 8.89 -7.55
C ARG A 123 -1.79 7.78 -6.50
N PRO A 124 -2.04 8.07 -5.21
CA PRO A 124 -2.07 7.04 -4.18
C PRO A 124 -3.35 6.20 -4.35
N TYR A 125 -3.22 5.12 -5.11
CA TYR A 125 -4.32 4.35 -5.66
C TYR A 125 -4.98 3.46 -4.61
N TRP A 126 -4.18 2.83 -3.74
CA TRP A 126 -4.71 1.91 -2.75
C TRP A 126 -5.10 2.61 -1.45
N PHE A 127 -6.19 2.18 -0.83
CA PHE A 127 -6.64 2.73 0.45
C PHE A 127 -5.53 2.69 1.52
N TYR A 128 -4.83 1.56 1.64
CA TYR A 128 -3.73 1.43 2.58
C TYR A 128 -2.42 2.09 2.13
N GLU A 129 -2.24 2.38 0.84
CA GLU A 129 -1.11 3.21 0.41
C GLU A 129 -1.22 4.60 1.06
N ASN A 130 -2.40 5.21 1.01
CA ASN A 130 -2.67 6.49 1.65
C ASN A 130 -2.37 6.44 3.15
N LYS A 131 -2.80 5.38 3.85
CA LYS A 131 -2.57 5.20 5.29
C LYS A 131 -1.11 4.98 5.62
N TYR A 132 -0.39 4.20 4.81
CA TYR A 132 1.02 3.90 5.03
C TYR A 132 1.88 5.15 4.79
N ILE A 133 1.61 5.93 3.75
CA ILE A 133 2.27 7.22 3.50
C ILE A 133 2.06 8.16 4.69
N ALA A 134 0.81 8.35 5.12
CA ALA A 134 0.48 9.24 6.24
C ALA A 134 1.14 8.76 7.54
N GLY A 135 1.06 7.46 7.82
CA GLY A 135 1.69 6.84 8.98
C GLY A 135 3.21 7.01 8.98
N ALA A 136 3.87 6.83 7.83
CA ALA A 136 5.31 6.98 7.69
C ALA A 136 5.74 8.43 7.91
N ALA A 137 5.02 9.39 7.33
CA ALA A 137 5.27 10.81 7.51
C ALA A 137 5.13 11.26 8.99
N ILE A 138 4.10 10.77 9.69
CA ILE A 138 3.93 11.01 11.13
C ILE A 138 5.05 10.35 11.92
N THR A 139 5.36 9.09 11.61
CA THR A 139 6.36 8.28 12.31
C THR A 139 7.76 8.89 12.19
N VAL A 140 8.17 9.34 11.00
CA VAL A 140 9.49 9.96 10.81
C VAL A 140 9.59 11.31 11.54
N SER A 141 8.48 12.05 11.62
CA SER A 141 8.43 13.37 12.28
C SER A 141 8.52 13.33 13.81
N ASP A 142 8.10 12.23 14.45
CA ASP A 142 8.13 12.08 15.90
C ASP A 142 9.35 11.25 16.35
N PRO A 143 10.32 11.82 17.11
CA PRO A 143 11.54 11.12 17.48
C PRO A 143 11.34 9.84 18.30
N GLN A 144 10.18 9.66 18.95
CA GLN A 144 9.89 8.46 19.76
C GLN A 144 9.24 7.34 18.96
N LEU A 145 8.78 7.60 17.73
CA LEU A 145 8.09 6.61 16.90
C LEU A 145 9.02 5.95 15.89
N TYR A 146 8.93 4.62 15.78
CA TYR A 146 9.62 3.80 14.79
C TYR A 146 8.61 2.92 14.05
N GLY A 147 8.97 2.44 12.86
CA GLY A 147 8.06 1.63 12.04
C GLY A 147 8.37 0.14 12.10
N LEU A 148 7.33 -0.70 12.11
CA LEU A 148 7.41 -2.12 11.84
C LEU A 148 6.37 -2.50 10.77
N SER A 149 6.84 -2.82 9.57
CA SER A 149 6.05 -3.32 8.45
C SER A 149 5.77 -4.80 8.60
N LEU A 150 4.50 -5.15 8.76
CA LEU A 150 4.03 -6.54 8.74
C LEU A 150 3.43 -6.81 7.37
N THR A 151 4.06 -7.70 6.61
CA THR A 151 3.64 -8.07 5.27
C THR A 151 3.56 -9.58 5.13
N ASN A 152 2.95 -10.05 4.05
CA ASN A 152 2.83 -11.46 3.71
C ASN A 152 3.50 -11.71 2.35
N PHE A 153 3.95 -12.95 2.13
CA PHE A 153 4.67 -13.31 0.90
C PHE A 153 3.86 -12.96 -0.35
N GLY A 154 4.47 -12.26 -1.29
CA GLY A 154 3.85 -11.89 -2.57
C GLY A 154 2.61 -10.99 -2.44
N CYS A 155 2.50 -10.20 -1.37
CA CYS A 155 1.39 -9.27 -1.19
C CYS A 155 1.43 -8.12 -2.22
N GLY A 156 0.77 -8.34 -3.36
CA GLY A 156 0.80 -7.49 -4.57
C GLY A 156 0.99 -5.99 -4.30
N PRO A 157 0.00 -5.27 -3.77
CA PRO A 157 0.14 -3.82 -3.53
C PRO A 157 1.27 -3.45 -2.55
N ASN A 158 1.49 -4.25 -1.49
CA ASN A 158 2.53 -3.94 -0.51
C ASN A 158 3.93 -3.97 -1.12
N SER A 159 4.17 -4.82 -2.14
CA SER A 159 5.45 -4.85 -2.85
C SER A 159 5.83 -3.51 -3.49
N PHE A 160 4.85 -2.64 -3.76
CA PHE A 160 5.07 -1.28 -4.25
C PHE A 160 5.08 -0.25 -3.12
N ILE A 161 4.13 -0.36 -2.20
CA ILE A 161 3.91 0.63 -1.14
C ILE A 161 5.09 0.65 -0.15
N LEU A 162 5.70 -0.50 0.16
CA LEU A 162 6.78 -0.57 1.16
C LEU A 162 8.04 0.20 0.73
N HIS A 163 8.40 0.19 -0.56
CA HIS A 163 9.50 1.04 -1.06
C HIS A 163 9.25 2.52 -0.80
N LEU A 164 7.99 2.97 -0.94
CA LEU A 164 7.63 4.36 -0.64
C LEU A 164 7.69 4.66 0.87
N VAL A 165 7.27 3.71 1.71
CA VAL A 165 7.40 3.84 3.17
C VAL A 165 8.88 3.90 3.58
N GLU A 166 9.73 3.05 3.00
CA GLU A 166 11.18 3.07 3.21
C GLU A 166 11.78 4.43 2.82
N ASP A 167 11.44 4.97 1.65
CA ASP A 167 11.90 6.28 1.22
C ASP A 167 11.45 7.41 2.16
N ILE A 168 10.20 7.35 2.67
CA ILE A 168 9.68 8.33 3.63
C ILE A 168 10.40 8.24 4.98
N MET A 169 10.65 7.01 5.46
CA MET A 169 11.35 6.77 6.72
C MET A 169 12.83 7.14 6.63
N GLY A 170 13.43 7.04 5.44
CA GLY A 170 14.80 7.44 5.15
C GLY A 170 15.80 6.73 6.04
N GLY A 171 16.62 7.49 6.77
CA GLY A 171 17.63 6.94 7.69
C GLY A 171 17.07 6.42 9.01
N LYS A 172 15.77 6.64 9.29
CA LYS A 172 15.15 6.19 10.54
C LYS A 172 14.81 4.70 10.46
N PRO A 173 15.17 3.88 11.45
CA PRO A 173 14.93 2.45 11.40
C PRO A 173 13.47 2.08 11.12
N LEU A 174 13.29 1.20 10.15
CA LEU A 174 12.03 0.57 9.77
C LEU A 174 12.26 -0.94 9.75
N GLY A 175 11.58 -1.68 10.64
CA GLY A 175 11.59 -3.13 10.62
C GLY A 175 10.65 -3.64 9.54
N GLN A 176 11.00 -4.75 8.88
CA GLN A 176 10.09 -5.48 8.01
C GLN A 176 10.06 -6.95 8.42
N LEU A 177 8.85 -7.44 8.69
CA LEU A 177 8.60 -8.83 9.03
C LEU A 177 7.58 -9.41 8.06
N GLU A 178 8.02 -10.45 7.36
CA GLU A 178 7.13 -11.27 6.55
C GLU A 178 6.48 -12.36 7.41
N ILE A 179 5.16 -12.43 7.35
CA ILE A 179 4.31 -13.36 8.07
C ILE A 179 3.84 -14.45 7.10
N ASP A 180 4.08 -15.71 7.48
CA ASP A 180 3.59 -16.92 6.83
C ASP A 180 2.82 -17.72 7.89
N GLU A 181 1.71 -18.35 7.51
CA GLU A 181 0.94 -19.27 8.35
C GLU A 181 1.82 -20.42 8.88
N HIS A 182 2.87 -20.79 8.13
CA HIS A 182 3.84 -21.82 8.50
C HIS A 182 5.04 -21.29 9.29
N ALA A 183 5.13 -19.98 9.54
CA ALA A 183 6.26 -19.40 10.24
C ALA A 183 6.28 -19.88 11.71
N ALA A 184 7.39 -20.53 12.09
CA ALA A 184 7.59 -20.96 13.47
C ALA A 184 7.72 -19.73 14.39
N GLU A 185 6.89 -19.67 15.44
CA GLU A 185 6.78 -18.57 16.39
C GLU A 185 8.15 -18.11 16.97
N ALA A 186 9.06 -19.05 17.20
CA ALA A 186 10.40 -18.77 17.72
C ALA A 186 11.24 -17.84 16.81
N GLY A 187 11.08 -17.94 15.48
CA GLY A 187 11.83 -17.11 14.54
C GLY A 187 11.37 -15.64 14.52
N ILE A 188 10.13 -15.37 14.92
CA ILE A 188 9.57 -14.02 14.99
C ILE A 188 10.09 -13.28 16.21
N VAL A 189 10.14 -13.96 17.37
CA VAL A 189 10.60 -13.35 18.63
C VAL A 189 12.01 -12.79 18.49
N THR A 190 12.97 -13.59 17.99
CA THR A 190 14.36 -13.12 17.82
C THR A 190 14.51 -11.96 16.84
N ARG A 191 13.66 -11.90 15.80
CA ARG A 191 13.65 -10.76 14.87
C ARG A 191 13.09 -9.49 15.53
N LEU A 192 12.07 -9.63 16.36
CA LEU A 192 11.52 -8.52 17.15
C LEU A 192 12.53 -8.01 18.18
N GLU A 193 13.23 -8.92 18.88
CA GLU A 193 14.33 -8.57 19.80
C GLU A 193 15.42 -7.76 19.09
N ALA A 194 15.94 -8.27 17.98
CA ALA A 194 16.98 -7.58 17.20
C ALA A 194 16.49 -6.22 16.66
N PHE A 195 15.22 -6.13 16.28
CA PHE A 195 14.62 -4.86 15.85
C PHE A 195 14.53 -3.86 17.02
N VAL A 196 14.05 -4.29 18.19
CA VAL A 196 13.96 -3.43 19.39
C VAL A 196 15.34 -2.94 19.82
N ASP A 197 16.34 -3.81 19.84
CA ASP A 197 17.74 -3.44 20.12
C ASP A 197 18.25 -2.37 19.15
N THR A 198 17.91 -2.50 17.86
CA THR A 198 18.31 -1.54 16.82
C THR A 198 17.67 -0.17 17.05
N ILE A 199 16.37 -0.10 17.32
CA ILE A 199 15.69 1.20 17.53
C ILE A 199 16.13 1.85 18.84
N GLN A 200 16.38 1.07 19.89
CA GLN A 200 16.93 1.58 21.14
C GLN A 200 18.34 2.13 20.91
N GLY A 201 19.23 1.37 20.27
CA GLY A 201 20.58 1.82 19.94
C GLY A 201 20.58 3.10 19.09
N PHE A 202 19.67 3.19 18.11
CA PHE A 202 19.48 4.38 17.30
C PHE A 202 18.97 5.57 18.12
N ALA A 203 17.95 5.39 18.98
CA ALA A 203 17.42 6.44 19.84
C ALA A 203 18.48 7.07 20.76
N HIS A 204 19.40 6.25 21.29
CA HIS A 204 20.49 6.72 22.16
C HIS A 204 21.63 7.41 21.40
N SER A 205 21.82 7.08 20.11
CA SER A 205 22.99 7.51 19.31
C SER A 205 22.68 8.62 18.30
N ALA A 206 21.41 8.78 17.92
CA ALA A 206 21.03 9.69 16.85
C ALA A 206 20.97 11.15 17.33
N GLY A 207 21.88 11.99 16.82
CA GLY A 207 21.59 13.40 16.63
C GLY A 207 20.46 13.56 15.61
N LYS A 208 19.59 14.56 15.74
CA LYS A 208 18.43 14.81 14.86
C LYS A 208 18.82 14.64 13.38
N GLN A 209 18.43 13.53 12.76
CA GLN A 209 18.53 13.37 11.31
C GLN A 209 17.24 13.93 10.69
N GLU A 210 17.38 14.98 9.90
CA GLU A 210 16.33 15.42 9.00
C GLU A 210 16.36 14.55 7.74
N ALA A 211 15.27 13.81 7.49
CA ALA A 211 15.07 13.17 6.20
C ALA A 211 14.95 14.27 5.13
N THR A 212 15.84 14.27 4.14
CA THR A 212 15.75 15.21 3.02
C THR A 212 14.57 14.85 2.13
N HIS A 213 13.46 15.57 2.30
CA HIS A 213 12.15 15.33 1.66
C HIS A 213 12.15 15.44 0.12
N LYS A 214 13.21 16.00 -0.48
CA LYS A 214 13.21 16.47 -1.88
C LYS A 214 13.13 15.38 -2.96
N ASP A 215 13.42 14.12 -2.65
CA ASP A 215 13.53 13.04 -3.65
C ASP A 215 12.45 11.95 -3.54
N ILE A 216 11.47 12.09 -2.63
CA ILE A 216 10.51 11.01 -2.30
C ILE A 216 9.27 11.03 -3.21
N TYR A 217 9.01 12.15 -3.90
CA TYR A 217 7.76 12.34 -4.65
C TYR A 217 7.63 11.42 -5.87
N ARG A 218 6.67 10.49 -5.83
CA ARG A 218 6.29 9.64 -6.96
C ARG A 218 5.35 10.42 -7.88
N ARG A 219 5.89 10.89 -9.01
CA ARG A 219 5.14 11.60 -10.04
C ARG A 219 4.87 10.69 -11.22
N ALA A 220 3.61 10.42 -11.55
CA ALA A 220 3.25 10.13 -12.93
C ALA A 220 3.30 11.44 -13.72
N PHE A 221 4.14 11.51 -14.74
CA PHE A 221 4.12 12.66 -15.63
C PHE A 221 2.77 12.68 -16.34
N PRO A 222 2.11 13.86 -16.48
CA PRO A 222 0.96 13.94 -17.36
C PRO A 222 1.40 13.46 -18.75
N PRO A 223 0.60 12.63 -19.44
CA PRO A 223 0.96 12.12 -20.75
C PRO A 223 1.01 13.30 -21.73
N VAL A 224 2.17 13.92 -21.86
CA VAL A 224 2.45 14.84 -22.95
C VAL A 224 2.88 13.95 -24.10
N ILE A 225 1.93 13.66 -24.99
CA ILE A 225 2.20 12.85 -26.17
C ILE A 225 3.00 13.71 -27.14
N ASP A 226 4.28 13.40 -27.29
CA ASP A 226 5.12 14.01 -28.30
C ASP A 226 5.10 13.14 -29.56
N THR A 227 4.27 13.52 -30.53
CA THR A 227 4.10 12.77 -31.78
C THR A 227 5.38 12.73 -32.63
N THR A 228 6.38 13.56 -32.29
CA THR A 228 7.68 13.52 -32.96
C THR A 228 8.55 12.39 -32.45
N LYS A 229 8.26 11.76 -31.31
CA LYS A 229 9.05 10.66 -30.73
C LYS A 229 8.59 9.29 -31.22
N THR A 230 9.38 8.27 -30.90
CA THR A 230 9.04 6.86 -31.15
C THR A 230 8.33 6.29 -29.95
N PHE A 231 7.14 5.73 -30.14
CA PHE A 231 6.39 5.04 -29.09
C PHE A 231 6.85 3.59 -29.00
N ILE A 232 7.32 3.17 -27.83
CA ILE A 232 7.60 1.76 -27.54
C ILE A 232 6.45 1.15 -26.76
N ILE A 233 5.99 -0.01 -27.20
CA ILE A 233 4.80 -0.68 -26.68
C ILE A 233 5.19 -2.09 -26.24
N PRO A 234 5.02 -2.47 -24.96
CA PRO A 234 5.30 -3.82 -24.49
C PRO A 234 4.32 -4.80 -25.15
N ARG A 235 4.82 -5.97 -25.55
CA ARG A 235 4.00 -7.02 -26.18
C ARG A 235 3.24 -7.82 -25.12
N MET A 236 2.29 -7.16 -24.47
CA MET A 236 1.47 -7.78 -23.43
C MET A 236 0.55 -8.88 -23.96
N ALA A 237 0.26 -8.87 -25.27
CA ALA A 237 -0.52 -9.89 -25.97
C ALA A 237 -0.32 -9.80 -27.50
N PRO A 238 -0.66 -10.85 -28.28
CA PRO A 238 -0.50 -10.84 -29.74
C PRO A 238 -1.24 -9.70 -30.45
N HIS A 239 -2.38 -9.25 -29.90
CA HIS A 239 -3.17 -8.16 -30.49
C HIS A 239 -2.49 -6.79 -30.40
N ILE A 240 -1.42 -6.64 -29.62
CA ILE A 240 -0.64 -5.39 -29.56
C ILE A 240 0.07 -5.11 -30.91
N GLU A 241 0.40 -6.15 -31.69
CA GLU A 241 0.94 -5.96 -33.05
C GLU A 241 -0.03 -5.17 -33.96
N LEU A 242 -1.34 -5.45 -33.85
CA LEU A 242 -2.37 -4.72 -34.57
C LEU A 242 -2.44 -3.26 -34.10
N VAL A 243 -2.34 -3.02 -32.79
CA VAL A 243 -2.32 -1.66 -32.23
C VAL A 243 -1.10 -0.87 -32.74
N GLY A 244 0.08 -1.49 -32.79
CA GLY A 244 1.28 -0.89 -33.37
C GLY A 244 1.08 -0.49 -34.83
N ALA A 245 0.56 -1.40 -35.66
CA ALA A 245 0.29 -1.13 -37.08
C ALA A 245 -0.75 -0.01 -37.29
N LEU A 246 -1.78 0.06 -36.44
CA LEU A 246 -2.78 1.14 -36.49
C LEU A 246 -2.19 2.50 -36.12
N LEU A 247 -1.28 2.55 -35.14
CA LEU A 247 -0.56 3.77 -34.77
C LEU A 247 0.35 4.25 -35.90
N GLU A 248 1.10 3.34 -36.52
CA GLU A 248 1.91 3.64 -37.70
C GLU A 248 1.05 4.15 -38.88
N GLY A 249 -0.07 3.49 -39.16
CA GLY A 249 -1.03 3.92 -40.19
C GLY A 249 -1.67 5.29 -39.90
N SER A 250 -1.67 5.73 -38.65
CA SER A 250 -2.17 7.04 -38.22
C SER A 250 -1.08 8.12 -38.20
N GLY A 251 0.14 7.80 -38.63
CA GLY A 251 1.25 8.75 -38.74
C GLY A 251 2.17 8.85 -37.51
N PHE A 252 2.02 7.97 -36.52
CA PHE A 252 2.94 7.88 -35.37
C PHE A 252 4.10 6.94 -35.67
N ARG A 253 5.26 7.18 -35.05
CA ARG A 253 6.35 6.19 -35.04
C ARG A 253 6.11 5.24 -33.87
N ALA A 254 5.79 3.97 -34.12
CA ALA A 254 5.52 2.99 -33.07
C ALA A 254 6.36 1.72 -33.27
N VAL A 255 6.86 1.17 -32.17
CA VAL A 255 7.62 -0.08 -32.12
C VAL A 255 7.00 -0.98 -31.06
N VAL A 256 6.47 -2.12 -31.50
CA VAL A 256 6.05 -3.18 -30.58
C VAL A 256 7.30 -3.96 -30.18
N LEU A 257 7.54 -4.04 -28.87
CA LEU A 257 8.68 -4.74 -28.30
C LEU A 257 8.57 -6.26 -28.56
N PRO A 258 9.70 -6.99 -28.61
CA PRO A 258 9.67 -8.43 -28.87
C PRO A 258 8.98 -9.18 -27.72
N GLU A 259 8.66 -10.46 -27.96
CA GLU A 259 8.17 -11.34 -26.88
C GLU A 259 9.19 -11.40 -25.73
N ALA A 260 8.66 -11.30 -24.50
CA ALA A 260 9.45 -11.31 -23.30
C ALA A 260 10.15 -12.66 -23.11
N ASN A 261 11.39 -12.62 -22.64
CA ASN A 261 12.17 -13.80 -22.29
C ASN A 261 12.92 -13.59 -20.97
N GLU A 262 13.77 -14.54 -20.57
CA GLU A 262 14.52 -14.50 -19.32
C GLU A 262 15.34 -13.21 -19.13
N ARG A 263 15.75 -12.55 -20.23
CA ARG A 263 16.50 -11.27 -20.16
C ARG A 263 15.64 -10.14 -19.60
N ASN A 264 14.33 -10.14 -19.86
CA ASN A 264 13.41 -9.14 -19.30
C ASN A 264 13.44 -9.17 -17.78
N LEU A 265 13.31 -10.37 -17.20
CA LEU A 265 13.38 -10.56 -15.75
C LEU A 265 14.77 -10.22 -15.22
N PHE A 266 15.83 -10.66 -15.91
CA PHE A 266 17.21 -10.31 -15.53
C PHE A 266 17.44 -8.79 -15.42
N TYR A 267 16.83 -7.98 -16.29
CA TYR A 267 16.94 -6.52 -16.18
C TYR A 267 16.04 -5.93 -15.10
N ALA A 268 14.79 -6.40 -14.98
CA ALA A 268 13.85 -5.93 -13.95
C ALA A 268 14.37 -6.21 -12.53
N ASP A 269 14.92 -7.41 -12.31
CA ASP A 269 15.39 -7.87 -10.99
C ASP A 269 16.53 -7.04 -10.41
N LYS A 270 17.16 -6.19 -11.23
CA LYS A 270 18.18 -5.23 -10.76
C LYS A 270 17.59 -4.06 -9.98
N ILE A 271 16.30 -3.78 -10.17
CA ILE A 271 15.62 -2.61 -9.59
C ILE A 271 14.29 -2.95 -8.91
N THR A 272 13.95 -4.24 -8.84
CA THR A 272 12.76 -4.73 -8.13
C THR A 272 13.16 -5.62 -6.97
N SER A 273 12.34 -5.67 -5.94
CA SER A 273 12.58 -6.54 -4.77
C SER A 273 12.35 -8.04 -5.08
N GLY A 274 11.67 -8.34 -6.19
CA GLY A 274 11.36 -9.70 -6.63
C GLY A 274 10.02 -10.23 -6.10
N VAL A 275 9.36 -9.49 -5.20
CA VAL A 275 8.02 -9.81 -4.67
C VAL A 275 6.88 -9.12 -5.43
N GLU A 276 7.22 -8.21 -6.35
CA GLU A 276 6.26 -7.60 -7.28
C GLU A 276 5.70 -8.65 -8.25
N CYS A 277 4.48 -8.42 -8.76
CA CYS A 277 3.82 -9.38 -9.63
C CYS A 277 4.62 -9.63 -10.92
N LEU A 278 4.60 -10.88 -11.41
CA LEU A 278 5.32 -11.25 -12.63
C LEU A 278 4.95 -10.37 -13.83
N PRO A 279 3.67 -10.03 -14.09
CA PRO A 279 3.31 -9.12 -15.18
C PRO A 279 4.00 -7.75 -15.11
N TYR A 280 4.16 -7.19 -13.90
CA TYR A 280 4.88 -5.93 -13.70
C TYR A 280 6.37 -6.10 -14.02
N ARG A 281 7.03 -7.12 -13.46
CA ARG A 281 8.46 -7.39 -13.71
C ARG A 281 8.75 -7.66 -15.19
N VAL A 282 7.85 -8.37 -15.89
CA VAL A 282 7.97 -8.60 -17.33
C VAL A 282 7.83 -7.29 -18.12
N THR A 283 6.81 -6.47 -17.81
CA THR A 283 6.55 -5.21 -18.51
C THR A 283 7.64 -4.17 -18.27
N LEU A 284 8.09 -4.02 -17.02
CA LEU A 284 9.25 -3.19 -16.69
C LEU A 284 10.50 -3.71 -17.40
N GLY A 285 10.68 -5.03 -17.42
CA GLY A 285 11.73 -5.73 -18.13
C GLY A 285 11.74 -5.44 -19.63
N ASP A 286 10.58 -5.31 -20.29
CA ASP A 286 10.51 -4.92 -21.71
C ASP A 286 11.17 -3.56 -21.95
N PHE A 287 10.83 -2.57 -21.13
CA PHE A 287 11.40 -1.22 -21.25
C PHE A 287 12.89 -1.18 -20.90
N LEU A 288 13.30 -1.86 -19.83
CA LEU A 288 14.71 -1.92 -19.43
C LEU A 288 15.54 -2.68 -20.45
N ARG A 289 15.02 -3.78 -21.00
CA ARG A 289 15.68 -4.54 -22.06
C ARG A 289 15.90 -3.68 -23.29
N TYR A 290 14.87 -2.93 -23.70
CA TYR A 290 15.01 -1.98 -24.80
C TYR A 290 16.12 -0.96 -24.54
N TYR A 291 16.16 -0.38 -23.34
CA TYR A 291 17.20 0.57 -22.91
C TYR A 291 18.61 -0.03 -22.94
N TYR A 292 18.81 -1.22 -22.38
CA TYR A 292 20.14 -1.83 -22.29
C TYR A 292 20.64 -2.41 -23.62
N GLU A 293 19.75 -2.89 -24.49
CA GLU A 293 20.14 -3.54 -25.75
C GLU A 293 20.24 -2.59 -26.95
N ASN A 294 19.47 -1.50 -26.98
CA ASN A 294 19.47 -0.55 -28.10
C ASN A 294 20.24 0.75 -27.81
N GLY A 295 20.89 0.84 -26.65
CA GLY A 295 21.68 1.99 -26.22
C GLY A 295 20.91 2.99 -25.35
N SER A 296 21.65 3.81 -24.62
CA SER A 296 21.11 4.66 -23.55
C SER A 296 20.43 5.96 -24.01
N ASP A 297 20.32 6.20 -25.32
CA ASP A 297 19.67 7.41 -25.84
C ASP A 297 18.16 7.25 -25.94
N VAL A 298 17.49 7.38 -24.79
CA VAL A 298 16.03 7.34 -24.65
C VAL A 298 15.35 8.71 -24.83
N LYS A 299 16.09 9.75 -25.26
CA LYS A 299 15.53 11.11 -25.36
C LYS A 299 14.41 11.22 -26.38
N ASN A 300 14.41 10.35 -27.39
CA ASN A 300 13.46 10.36 -28.51
C ASN A 300 12.42 9.24 -28.43
N VAL A 301 12.22 8.65 -27.25
CA VAL A 301 11.33 7.49 -27.05
C VAL A 301 10.32 7.78 -25.94
N GLU A 302 9.07 7.34 -26.14
CA GLU A 302 8.03 7.34 -25.10
C GLU A 302 7.48 5.94 -24.89
N ALA A 303 7.43 5.49 -23.63
CA ALA A 303 6.81 4.22 -23.28
C ALA A 303 5.29 4.38 -23.24
N VAL A 304 4.58 3.50 -23.93
CA VAL A 304 3.12 3.49 -23.96
C VAL A 304 2.63 2.23 -23.27
N MET A 305 1.77 2.40 -22.27
CA MET A 305 1.14 1.31 -21.53
C MET A 305 -0.36 1.60 -21.40
N ALA A 306 -1.17 0.56 -21.54
CA ALA A 306 -2.60 0.67 -21.27
C ALA A 306 -2.82 0.95 -19.78
N GLY A 307 -3.67 1.92 -19.47
CA GLY A 307 -4.17 2.11 -18.10
C GLY A 307 -5.18 1.03 -17.73
N ALA A 308 -5.37 0.81 -16.43
CA ALA A 308 -6.40 -0.07 -15.90
C ALA A 308 -7.13 0.61 -14.73
N TYR A 309 -8.40 0.25 -14.56
CA TYR A 309 -9.20 0.54 -13.36
C TYR A 309 -9.51 -0.81 -12.69
N GLY A 310 -8.51 -1.37 -12.01
CA GLY A 310 -8.58 -2.66 -11.33
C GLY A 310 -7.80 -2.66 -10.01
N PRO A 311 -7.97 -3.65 -9.13
CA PRO A 311 -7.29 -3.67 -7.83
C PRO A 311 -5.76 -3.81 -7.91
N CYS A 312 -5.22 -4.18 -9.08
CA CYS A 312 -3.81 -4.33 -9.45
C CYS A 312 -3.67 -3.96 -10.93
#